data_AF-A0A9W6DCM9-F1
#
_entry.id   AF-A0A9W6DCM9-F1
#
_cell.length_a   1.000
_cell.length_b   1.000
_cell.length_c   1.000
_cell.angle_alpha   90.00
_cell.angle_beta   90.00
_cell.angle_gamma   90.00
#
_symmetry.space_group_name_H-M   'P 1'
#
loop_
_entity.id
_entity.type
_entity.pdbx_description
1 polymer ?
#
loop_
_entity_poly.entity_id
_entity_poly.type
_entity_poly.pdbx_seq_one_letter_code
_entity_poly.pdbx_strand_id
1 'polypeptide(L)'
;MYAVVFFCYIVLSNKLLISVDKEKQMTFQVMPLILWSMFIFILLGLLLGLEKLILESKKYGRWKINLPKLIFLGIPSLYFSLGILIYYSPAIPQVLSYPIQFFLQNNIDFFSVFQVIFGYVISSSFIKVED
;
A
#
# COMPACT_ATOMS: atom_id res chain seq x y z
N MET A 1 17.03 7.79 -14.56
CA MET A 1 15.77 8.55 -14.39
C MET A 1 14.89 7.96 -13.28
N TYR A 2 14.59 6.65 -13.28
CA TYR A 2 13.77 6.00 -12.24
C TYR A 2 14.32 6.14 -10.82
N ALA A 3 15.64 5.98 -10.61
CA ALA A 3 16.28 6.18 -9.30
C ALA A 3 16.10 7.61 -8.74
N VAL A 4 16.08 8.63 -9.61
CA VAL A 4 15.87 10.03 -9.20
C VAL A 4 14.43 10.24 -8.73
N VAL A 5 13.46 9.66 -9.44
CA VAL A 5 12.04 9.70 -9.04
C VAL A 5 11.85 9.01 -7.69
N PHE A 6 12.46 7.83 -7.50
CA PHE A 6 12.42 7.09 -6.25
C PHE A 6 13.02 7.91 -5.09
N PHE A 7 14.18 8.54 -5.32
CA PHE A 7 14.82 9.39 -4.32
C PHE A 7 13.99 10.63 -3.99
N CYS A 8 13.48 11.36 -4.99
CA CYS A 8 12.58 12.49 -4.78
C CYS A 8 11.33 12.08 -3.99
N TYR A 9 10.76 10.92 -4.31
CA TYR A 9 9.63 10.36 -3.60
C TYR A 9 9.95 10.12 -2.12
N ILE A 10 11.09 9.50 -1.79
CA ILE A 10 11.52 9.27 -0.40
C ILE A 10 11.69 10.58 0.38
N VAL A 11 12.31 11.59 -0.24
CA VAL A 11 12.54 12.88 0.44
C VAL A 11 11.21 13.59 0.71
N LEU A 12 10.31 13.59 -0.29
CA LEU A 12 9.02 14.26 -0.19
C LEU A 12 8.09 13.55 0.80
N SER A 13 8.02 12.22 0.78
CA SER A 13 7.20 11.44 1.71
C SER A 13 7.66 11.59 3.16
N ASN A 14 8.97 11.59 3.42
CA ASN A 14 9.50 11.86 4.77
C ASN A 14 9.11 13.26 5.26
N LYS A 15 9.24 14.29 4.42
CA LYS A 15 8.87 15.66 4.79
C LYS A 15 7.37 15.77 5.10
N LEU A 16 6.52 15.10 4.32
CA LEU A 16 5.08 15.03 4.58
C LEU A 16 4.78 14.33 5.90
N LEU A 17 5.35 13.15 6.15
CA LEU A 17 5.13 12.40 7.40
C LEU A 17 5.56 13.19 8.63
N ILE A 18 6.70 13.88 8.57
CA ILE A 18 7.16 14.76 9.67
C ILE A 18 6.18 15.92 9.89
N SER A 19 5.61 16.48 8.83
CA SER A 19 4.65 17.59 8.94
C SER A 19 3.35 17.13 9.59
N VAL A 20 2.83 15.97 9.17
CA VAL A 20 1.61 15.38 9.74
C VAL A 20 1.84 14.88 11.17
N ASP A 21 3.05 14.39 11.51
CA ASP A 21 3.37 13.99 12.89
C ASP A 21 3.42 15.21 13.83
N LYS A 22 3.93 16.36 13.37
CA LYS A 22 3.86 17.62 14.12
C LYS A 22 2.41 18.04 14.37
N GLU A 23 1.54 17.93 13.36
CA GLU A 23 0.12 18.21 13.52
C GLU A 23 -0.54 17.28 14.53
N LYS A 24 -0.19 15.98 14.53
CA LYS A 24 -0.65 15.02 15.55
C LYS A 24 -0.24 15.47 16.95
N GLN A 25 1.00 15.95 17.15
CA GLN A 25 1.47 16.41 18.46
C GLN A 25 0.73 17.68 18.94
N MET A 26 0.26 18.52 18.02
CA MET A 26 -0.49 19.75 18.34
C MET A 26 -1.99 19.52 18.54
N THR A 27 -2.60 18.64 17.75
CA THR A 27 -4.06 18.44 17.71
C THR A 27 -4.52 17.17 18.40
N PHE A 28 -3.60 16.27 18.76
CA PHE A 28 -3.84 14.91 19.26
C PHE A 28 -4.70 14.04 18.31
N GLN A 29 -4.85 14.45 17.05
CA GLN A 29 -5.59 13.69 16.04
C GLN A 29 -4.66 12.72 15.31
N VAL A 30 -4.86 11.43 15.55
CA VAL A 30 -3.98 10.36 14.99
C VAL A 30 -4.41 9.92 13.59
N MET A 31 -5.69 10.12 13.24
CA MET A 31 -6.27 9.64 11.99
C MET A 31 -5.60 10.21 10.72
N PRO A 32 -5.26 11.51 10.64
CA PRO A 32 -4.56 12.06 9.47
C PRO A 32 -3.22 11.36 9.21
N LEU A 33 -2.45 11.07 10.27
CA LEU A 33 -1.16 10.38 10.15
C LEU A 33 -1.33 8.97 9.58
N ILE A 34 -2.33 8.22 10.03
CA ILE A 34 -2.62 6.86 9.56
C ILE A 34 -2.98 6.85 8.08
N LEU A 35 -3.82 7.78 7.64
CA LEU A 35 -4.23 7.87 6.23
C LEU A 35 -3.04 8.26 5.34
N TRP A 36 -2.29 9.29 5.72
CA TRP A 36 -1.12 9.73 4.95
C TRP A 36 -0.03 8.66 4.87
N SER A 37 0.27 7.97 5.97
CA SER A 37 1.25 6.88 5.95
C SER A 37 0.79 5.74 5.05
N MET A 38 -0.48 5.34 5.14
CA MET A 38 -1.06 4.31 4.28
C MET A 38 -0.94 4.67 2.79
N PHE A 39 -1.35 5.89 2.41
CA PHE A 39 -1.23 6.35 1.03
C PHE A 39 0.23 6.35 0.54
N ILE A 40 1.16 6.78 1.39
CA ILE A 40 2.59 6.77 1.08
C ILE A 40 3.03 5.32 0.81
N PHE A 41 2.88 4.39 1.74
CA PHE A 41 3.37 3.02 1.54
C PHE A 41 2.72 2.29 0.35
N ILE A 42 1.43 2.51 0.09
CA ILE A 42 0.78 1.97 -1.12
C ILE A 42 1.39 2.58 -2.39
N LEU A 43 1.61 3.91 -2.40
CA LEU A 43 2.23 4.59 -3.53
C LEU A 43 3.68 4.13 -3.76
N LEU A 44 4.43 3.84 -2.70
CA LEU A 44 5.75 3.23 -2.78
C LEU A 44 5.69 1.87 -3.48
N GLY A 45 4.75 1.02 -3.08
CA GLY A 45 4.50 -0.27 -3.74
C GLY A 45 4.14 -0.14 -5.22
N LEU A 46 3.24 0.80 -5.55
CA LEU A 46 2.86 1.09 -6.93
C LEU A 46 4.07 1.54 -7.75
N LEU A 47 4.91 2.40 -7.17
CA LEU A 47 6.10 2.90 -7.83
C LEU A 47 7.08 1.76 -8.12
N LEU A 48 7.29 0.85 -7.17
CA LEU A 48 8.14 -0.35 -7.35
C LEU A 48 7.66 -1.24 -8.49
N GLY A 49 6.36 -1.48 -8.64
CA GLY A 49 5.85 -2.30 -9.74
C GLY A 49 5.63 -1.53 -11.04
N LEU A 50 5.82 -0.22 -11.04
CA LEU A 50 5.76 0.63 -12.24
C LEU A 50 6.85 0.25 -13.24
N GLU A 51 8.01 -0.21 -12.79
CA GLU A 51 9.04 -0.77 -13.67
C GLU A 51 8.48 -1.92 -14.52
N LYS A 52 7.72 -2.82 -13.90
CA LYS A 52 7.07 -3.93 -14.60
C LYS A 52 6.00 -3.46 -15.59
N LEU A 53 5.24 -2.43 -15.22
CA LEU A 53 4.28 -1.79 -16.13
C LEU A 53 4.97 -1.19 -17.37
N ILE A 54 6.11 -0.54 -17.19
CA ILE A 54 6.90 0.01 -18.31
C ILE A 54 7.42 -1.12 -19.21
N LEU A 55 7.84 -2.24 -18.64
CA LEU A 55 8.29 -3.39 -19.43
C LEU A 55 7.15 -4.04 -20.22
N GLU A 56 5.98 -4.22 -19.59
CA GLU A 56 4.78 -4.74 -20.26
C GLU A 56 4.23 -3.77 -21.31
N SER A 57 4.34 -2.46 -21.09
CA SER A 57 3.85 -1.48 -22.07
C SER A 57 4.61 -1.54 -23.40
N LYS A 58 5.87 -1.96 -23.39
CA LYS A 58 6.70 -2.15 -24.59
C LYS A 58 6.34 -3.40 -25.41
N LYS A 59 5.62 -4.36 -24.83
CA LYS A 59 5.19 -5.57 -25.54
C LYS A 59 4.02 -5.26 -26.48
N TYR A 60 3.85 -6.06 -27.52
CA TYR A 60 2.65 -6.02 -28.36
C TYR A 60 1.56 -6.90 -27.73
N GLY A 61 0.31 -6.70 -28.11
CA GLY A 61 -0.83 -7.45 -27.56
C GLY A 61 -1.78 -6.63 -26.68
N ARG A 62 -2.81 -7.29 -26.16
CA ARG A 62 -3.89 -6.65 -25.39
C ARG A 62 -3.57 -6.63 -23.92
N TRP A 63 -3.94 -5.54 -23.25
CA TRP A 63 -3.86 -5.46 -21.80
C TRP A 63 -4.84 -6.43 -21.15
N LYS A 64 -4.32 -7.27 -20.26
CA LYS A 64 -5.09 -8.18 -19.43
C LYS A 64 -4.66 -8.00 -17.98
N ILE A 65 -5.63 -8.13 -17.07
CA ILE A 65 -5.35 -8.12 -15.64
C ILE A 65 -5.19 -9.57 -15.19
N ASN A 66 -4.09 -9.87 -14.49
CA ASN A 66 -3.89 -11.16 -13.84
C ASN A 66 -4.79 -11.26 -12.60
N LEU A 67 -6.05 -11.62 -12.84
CA LEU A 67 -7.06 -11.81 -11.79
C LEU A 67 -6.63 -12.83 -10.72
N PRO A 68 -6.05 -14.01 -11.05
CA PRO A 68 -5.56 -14.92 -10.02
C PRO A 68 -4.59 -14.24 -9.06
N LYS A 69 -3.61 -13.50 -9.59
CA LYS A 69 -2.65 -12.77 -8.76
C LYS A 69 -3.31 -11.73 -7.87
N LEU A 70 -4.27 -10.98 -8.41
CA LEU A 70 -4.98 -9.93 -7.68
C LEU A 70 -5.89 -10.51 -6.58
N ILE A 71 -6.48 -11.68 -6.80
CA ILE A 71 -7.32 -12.35 -5.80
C ILE A 71 -6.44 -12.97 -4.70
N PHE A 72 -5.43 -13.77 -5.08
CA PHE A 72 -4.63 -14.51 -4.10
C PHE A 72 -3.64 -13.64 -3.32
N LEU A 73 -3.10 -12.57 -3.91
CA LEU A 73 -2.16 -11.68 -3.23
C LEU A 73 -2.77 -10.31 -2.91
N GLY A 74 -3.62 -9.78 -3.79
CA GLY A 74 -4.20 -8.45 -3.63
C GLY A 74 -5.24 -8.39 -2.52
N ILE A 75 -6.14 -9.37 -2.41
CA ILE A 75 -7.17 -9.36 -1.35
C ILE A 75 -6.55 -9.50 0.05
N PRO A 76 -5.63 -10.46 0.32
CA PRO A 76 -5.01 -10.55 1.64
C PRO A 76 -4.18 -9.31 1.97
N SER A 77 -3.44 -8.75 1.00
CA SER A 77 -2.66 -7.55 1.23
C SER A 77 -3.51 -6.30 1.44
N LEU A 78 -4.65 -6.19 0.75
CA LEU A 78 -5.63 -5.13 1.00
C LEU A 78 -6.17 -5.22 2.44
N TYR A 79 -6.57 -6.42 2.88
CA TYR A 79 -7.10 -6.64 4.22
C TYR A 79 -6.11 -6.18 5.31
N PHE A 80 -4.84 -6.57 5.21
CA PHE A 80 -3.82 -6.10 6.15
C PHE A 80 -3.49 -4.61 5.94
N SER A 81 -3.47 -4.10 4.71
CA SER A 81 -3.17 -2.68 4.46
C SER A 81 -4.17 -1.73 5.15
N LEU A 82 -5.44 -2.18 5.25
CA LEU A 82 -6.53 -1.50 5.92
C LEU A 82 -6.64 -1.87 7.41
N GLY A 83 -5.71 -2.67 7.94
CA GLY A 83 -5.82 -3.30 9.25
C GLY A 83 -6.13 -2.31 10.37
N ILE A 84 -5.39 -1.19 10.43
CA ILE A 84 -5.60 -0.16 11.47
C ILE A 84 -7.01 0.44 11.37
N LEU A 85 -7.52 0.72 10.17
CA LEU A 85 -8.87 1.25 9.97
C LEU A 85 -9.95 0.23 10.35
N ILE A 86 -9.71 -1.04 10.02
CA ILE A 86 -10.60 -2.16 10.36
C ILE A 86 -10.66 -2.34 11.89
N TYR A 87 -9.52 -2.28 12.57
CA TYR A 87 -9.43 -2.46 14.02
C TYR A 87 -10.19 -1.39 14.80
N TYR A 88 -10.12 -0.13 14.37
CA TYR A 88 -10.83 0.98 15.03
C TYR A 88 -12.26 1.19 14.54
N SER A 89 -12.74 0.39 13.57
CA SER A 89 -14.10 0.54 13.03
C SER A 89 -15.12 -0.21 13.88
N PRO A 90 -16.14 0.47 14.44
CA PRO A 90 -17.17 -0.19 15.26
C PRO A 90 -18.12 -1.08 14.43
N ALA A 91 -18.12 -0.94 13.10
CA ALA A 91 -18.99 -1.69 12.20
C ALA A 91 -18.45 -3.09 11.85
N ILE A 92 -17.19 -3.39 12.16
CA ILE A 92 -16.56 -4.65 11.76
C ILE A 92 -16.65 -5.67 12.91
N PRO A 93 -17.13 -6.91 12.63
CA PRO A 93 -17.15 -7.97 13.63
C PRO A 93 -15.76 -8.30 14.19
N GLN A 94 -15.68 -8.58 15.49
CA GLN A 94 -14.44 -8.90 16.19
C GLN A 94 -13.68 -10.09 15.59
N VAL A 95 -14.40 -11.07 15.03
CA VAL A 95 -13.81 -12.23 14.34
C VAL A 95 -12.91 -11.79 13.17
N LEU A 96 -13.32 -10.74 12.47
CA LEU A 96 -12.59 -10.20 11.33
C LEU A 96 -11.47 -9.25 11.75
N SER A 97 -11.49 -8.68 12.96
CA SER A 97 -10.41 -7.83 13.48
C SER A 97 -9.36 -8.62 14.28
N TYR A 98 -9.62 -9.88 14.65
CA TYR A 98 -8.72 -10.67 15.50
C TYR A 98 -7.31 -10.88 14.89
N PRO A 99 -7.15 -11.27 13.61
CA PRO A 99 -5.81 -11.41 13.02
C PRO A 99 -5.04 -10.09 13.02
N ILE A 100 -5.73 -8.97 12.75
CA ILE A 100 -5.16 -7.63 12.76
C ILE A 100 -4.69 -7.28 14.18
N GLN A 101 -5.52 -7.54 15.20
CA GLN A 101 -5.16 -7.27 16.60
C GLN A 101 -3.90 -8.04 17.00
N PHE A 102 -3.79 -9.31 16.61
CA PHE A 102 -2.61 -10.13 16.89
C PHE A 102 -1.34 -9.49 16.29
N PHE A 103 -1.37 -9.02 15.05
CA PHE A 103 -0.20 -8.37 14.45
C PHE A 103 0.08 -6.99 15.04
N LEU A 104 -0.95 -6.19 15.32
CA LEU A 104 -0.80 -4.85 15.88
C LEU A 104 -0.11 -4.86 17.26
N GLN A 105 -0.37 -5.86 18.08
CA GLN A 105 0.27 -6.01 19.39
C GLN A 105 1.76 -6.40 19.30
N ASN A 106 2.17 -7.05 18.22
CA ASN A 106 3.53 -7.59 18.06
C ASN A 106 4.42 -6.68 17.20
N ASN A 107 3.89 -6.06 16.15
CA ASN A 107 4.64 -5.16 15.28
C ASN A 107 3.71 -4.27 14.43
N ILE A 108 3.74 -2.96 14.65
CA ILE A 108 2.92 -1.99 13.92
C ILE A 108 3.41 -1.81 12.47
N ASP A 109 4.71 -1.97 12.22
CA ASP A 109 5.31 -1.79 10.88
C ASP A 109 4.91 -2.91 9.89
N PHE A 110 4.35 -4.00 10.41
CA PHE A 110 3.79 -5.10 9.61
C PHE A 110 2.79 -4.59 8.58
N PHE A 111 1.91 -3.65 8.96
CA PHE A 111 0.89 -3.12 8.05
C PHE A 111 1.49 -2.31 6.91
N SER A 112 2.59 -1.59 7.15
CA SER A 112 3.30 -0.84 6.11
C SER A 112 3.89 -1.77 5.04
N VAL A 113 4.38 -2.95 5.43
CA VAL A 113 4.84 -3.96 4.45
C VAL A 113 3.69 -4.42 3.57
N PHE A 114 2.52 -4.72 4.15
CA PHE A 114 1.35 -5.14 3.36
C PHE A 114 0.79 -4.02 2.47
N GLN A 115 0.88 -2.76 2.89
CA GLN A 115 0.57 -1.60 2.06
C GLN A 115 1.47 -1.54 0.82
N VAL A 116 2.78 -1.73 0.99
CA VAL A 116 3.73 -1.81 -0.13
C VAL A 116 3.44 -3.02 -1.03
N ILE A 117 3.20 -4.19 -0.45
CA ILE A 117 2.86 -5.40 -1.22
C ILE A 117 1.59 -5.17 -2.04
N PHE A 118 0.56 -4.56 -1.45
CA PHE A 118 -0.70 -4.28 -2.13
C PHE A 118 -0.50 -3.34 -3.34
N GLY A 119 0.22 -2.23 -3.14
CA GLY A 119 0.56 -1.31 -4.24
C GLY A 119 1.38 -2.00 -5.34
N TYR A 120 2.34 -2.84 -4.96
CA TYR A 120 3.14 -3.61 -5.92
C TYR A 120 2.27 -4.62 -6.68
N VAL A 121 1.35 -5.33 -6.01
CA VAL A 121 0.47 -6.30 -6.66
C VAL A 121 -0.43 -5.60 -7.68
N ILE A 122 -1.04 -4.45 -7.35
CA ILE A 122 -1.86 -3.68 -8.31
C ILE A 122 -1.06 -3.39 -9.58
N SER A 123 0.07 -2.70 -9.44
CA SER A 123 0.88 -2.29 -10.60
C SER A 123 1.39 -3.50 -11.40
N SER A 124 1.86 -4.54 -10.72
CA SER A 124 2.43 -5.72 -11.36
C SER A 124 1.41 -6.78 -11.84
N SER A 125 0.10 -6.48 -11.75
CA SER A 125 -0.99 -7.36 -12.23
C SER A 125 -1.42 -7.08 -13.66
N PHE A 126 -1.07 -5.91 -14.21
CA PHE A 126 -1.31 -5.61 -15.61
C PHE A 126 -0.24 -6.31 -16.46
N ILE A 127 -0.68 -7.14 -17.40
CA ILE A 127 0.16 -7.90 -18.32
C ILE A 127 -0.36 -7.71 -19.74
N LYS A 128 0.50 -7.84 -20.75
CA LYS A 128 0.05 -7.98 -22.14
C LYS A 128 0.04 -9.44 -22.54
N VAL A 129 -1.03 -9.84 -23.23
CA VAL A 129 -1.17 -11.17 -23.83
C VAL A 129 -1.20 -11.00 -25.34
N GLU A 130 -0.32 -11.73 -26.02
CA GLU A 130 -0.33 -11.87 -27.48
C GLU A 130 -1.42 -12.89 -27.84
N ASP A 131 -2.28 -12.55 -28.81
CA ASP A 131 -3.36 -13.42 -29.29
C ASP A 131 -2.80 -14.54 -30.19
#